data_AF-A0A7V9NTB0-F1
#
_entry.id   AF-A0A7V9NTB0-F1
#
_cell.length_a   1.000
_cell.length_b   1.000
_cell.length_c   1.000
_cell.angle_alpha   90.00
_cell.angle_beta   90.00
_cell.angle_gamma   90.00
#
_symmetry.space_group_name_H-M   'P 1'
#
loop_
_entity.id
_entity.type
_entity.pdbx_description
1 polymer ?
#
loop_
_entity_poly.entity_id
_entity_poly.type
_entity_poly.pdbx_seq_one_letter_code
_entity_poly.pdbx_strand_id
1 'polypeptide(L)'
;MAERVILEWQWDDGNIAYLGRRGLSRKLVRQVALGAPRLRRNLKGRAATHLMIGRDDGGQIWTICIVEVTNSPGVWRAFNGWPSDDEEKAWYNRYK
;
A
#
# COMPACT_ATOMS: atom_id res chain seq x y z
N MET A 1 -6.28 -18.37 6.71
CA MET A 1 -6.72 -16.95 6.65
C MET A 1 -6.85 -16.61 5.18
N ALA A 2 -7.97 -16.07 4.72
CA ALA A 2 -8.13 -15.70 3.30
C ALA A 2 -7.06 -14.68 2.92
N GLU A 3 -6.27 -15.00 1.89
CA GLU A 3 -5.35 -14.06 1.27
C GLU A 3 -6.19 -12.89 0.73
N ARG A 4 -5.91 -11.67 1.20
CA ARG A 4 -6.64 -10.50 0.74
C ARG A 4 -6.08 -10.07 -0.60
N VAL A 5 -6.84 -10.35 -1.66
CA VAL A 5 -6.48 -10.00 -3.03
C VAL A 5 -6.85 -8.54 -3.30
N ILE A 6 -5.94 -7.80 -3.93
CA ILE A 6 -6.20 -6.47 -4.47
C ILE A 6 -6.61 -6.65 -5.93
N LEU A 7 -7.89 -6.44 -6.24
CA LEU A 7 -8.44 -6.57 -7.59
C LEU A 7 -8.45 -5.21 -8.32
N GLU A 8 -8.84 -4.16 -7.61
CA GLU A 8 -8.99 -2.82 -8.18
C GLU A 8 -8.55 -1.73 -7.20
N TRP A 9 -8.23 -0.56 -7.74
CA TRP A 9 -7.91 0.64 -6.97
C TRP A 9 -8.94 1.74 -7.20
N GLN A 10 -9.57 2.21 -6.13
CA GLN A 10 -10.36 3.43 -6.13
C GLN A 10 -9.45 4.66 -6.13
N TRP A 11 -9.70 5.57 -7.06
CA TRP A 11 -9.02 6.86 -7.15
C TRP A 11 -10.04 7.98 -7.25
N ASP A 12 -9.74 9.11 -6.62
CA ASP A 12 -10.39 10.40 -6.89
C ASP A 12 -9.34 11.50 -6.97
N ASP A 13 -9.68 12.62 -7.61
CA ASP A 13 -8.74 13.69 -7.89
C ASP A 13 -8.13 14.31 -6.62
N GLY A 14 -8.92 14.42 -5.55
CA GLY A 14 -8.46 14.92 -4.25
C GLY A 14 -7.43 13.98 -3.62
N ASN A 15 -7.68 12.67 -3.66
CA ASN A 15 -6.75 11.64 -3.19
C ASN A 15 -5.46 11.61 -4.00
N ILE A 16 -5.55 11.67 -5.33
CA ILE A 16 -4.39 11.70 -6.21
C ILE A 16 -3.52 12.91 -5.92
N ALA A 17 -4.13 14.11 -5.81
CA ALA A 17 -3.40 15.33 -5.50
C ALA A 17 -2.73 15.26 -4.11
N TYR A 18 -3.41 14.71 -3.11
CA TYR A 18 -2.86 14.52 -1.77
C TYR A 18 -1.67 13.55 -1.75
N LEU A 19 -1.81 12.40 -2.42
CA LEU A 19 -0.75 11.39 -2.54
C LEU A 19 0.46 11.92 -3.33
N GLY A 20 0.20 12.68 -4.40
CA GLY A 20 1.24 13.29 -5.23
C GLY A 20 2.15 14.23 -4.44
N ARG A 21 1.60 15.03 -3.51
CA ARG A 21 2.39 15.88 -2.59
C ARG A 21 3.32 15.10 -1.67
N ARG A 22 3.12 13.78 -1.54
CA ARG A 22 3.91 12.87 -0.71
C ARG A 22 4.78 11.91 -1.54
N GLY A 23 4.91 12.17 -2.84
CA GLY A 23 5.70 11.34 -3.75
C GLY A 23 5.01 10.04 -4.18
N LEU A 24 3.73 9.83 -3.86
CA LEU A 24 2.98 8.66 -4.30
C LEU A 24 2.17 8.95 -5.57
N SER A 25 2.47 8.21 -6.63
CA SER A 25 1.67 8.19 -7.85
C SER A 25 0.84 6.92 -7.95
N ARG A 26 -0.23 6.94 -8.76
CA ARG A 26 -1.01 5.74 -9.10
C ARG A 26 -0.13 4.62 -9.65
N LYS A 27 0.88 4.98 -10.45
CA LYS A 27 1.85 4.05 -11.03
C LYS A 27 2.66 3.36 -9.94
N LEU A 28 3.22 4.13 -9.00
CA LEU A 28 4.00 3.60 -7.87
C LEU A 28 3.19 2.61 -7.04
N VAL A 29 1.96 2.98 -6.64
CA VAL A 29 1.09 2.10 -5.86
C VAL A 29 0.84 0.78 -6.60
N ARG A 30 0.60 0.83 -7.92
CA ARG A 30 0.42 -0.36 -8.75
C ARG A 30 1.68 -1.21 -8.86
N GLN A 31 2.86 -0.60 -9.02
CA GLN A 31 4.13 -1.33 -9.07
C GLN A 31 4.33 -2.14 -7.79
N VAL A 32 4.17 -1.49 -6.64
CA VAL A 32 4.27 -2.15 -5.33
C VAL A 32 3.23 -3.27 -5.19
N ALA A 33 1.99 -3.03 -5.64
CA ALA A 33 0.91 -4.01 -5.59
C ALA A 33 1.16 -5.26 -6.43
N LEU A 34 1.79 -5.09 -7.60
CA LEU A 34 2.13 -6.18 -8.53
C LEU A 34 3.44 -6.88 -8.15
N GLY A 35 4.34 -6.18 -7.44
CA GLY A 35 5.66 -6.67 -7.02
C GLY A 35 5.65 -7.65 -5.83
N ALA A 36 4.60 -8.46 -5.68
CA ALA A 36 4.38 -9.39 -4.56
C ALA A 36 4.52 -8.71 -3.18
N PRO A 37 3.68 -7.70 -2.87
CA PRO A 37 3.76 -7.00 -1.61
C PRO A 37 3.34 -7.91 -0.46
N ARG A 38 3.68 -7.49 0.75
CA ARG A 38 3.14 -8.07 1.98
C ARG A 38 2.24 -7.10 2.69
N LEU A 39 1.12 -7.64 3.16
CA LEU A 39 0.14 -6.90 3.93
C LEU A 39 0.32 -7.17 5.43
N ARG A 40 0.36 -6.12 6.24
CA ARG A 40 0.19 -6.22 7.70
C ARG A 40 -0.90 -5.28 8.18
N ARG A 41 -1.47 -5.56 9.34
CA ARG A 41 -2.45 -4.66 9.96
C ARG A 41 -1.78 -3.36 10.38
N ASN A 42 -2.46 -2.25 10.15
CA ASN A 42 -2.05 -0.96 10.69
C ASN A 42 -2.46 -0.85 12.18
N LEU A 43 -1.94 0.18 12.86
CA LEU A 43 -2.36 0.53 14.21
C LEU A 43 -3.88 0.79 14.27
N LYS A 44 -4.49 0.43 15.41
CA LYS A 44 -5.92 0.66 15.64
C LYS A 44 -6.25 2.15 15.62
N GLY A 45 -7.46 2.50 15.16
CA GLY A 45 -7.95 3.88 15.10
C GLY A 45 -7.38 4.72 13.94
N ARG A 46 -6.64 4.11 13.01
CA ARG A 46 -6.16 4.78 11.79
C ARG A 46 -7.18 4.66 10.66
N ALA A 47 -7.19 5.67 9.77
CA ALA A 47 -8.05 5.68 8.58
C ALA A 47 -7.73 4.52 7.62
N ALA A 48 -6.45 4.18 7.46
CA ALA A 48 -6.01 3.01 6.72
C ALA A 48 -5.90 1.79 7.64
N THR A 49 -6.49 0.67 7.24
CA THR A 49 -6.52 -0.56 8.06
C THR A 49 -5.30 -1.46 7.84
N HIS A 50 -4.61 -1.32 6.71
CA HIS A 50 -3.48 -2.16 6.33
C HIS A 50 -2.28 -1.32 5.86
N LEU A 51 -1.11 -1.91 6.01
CA LEU A 51 0.14 -1.46 5.40
C LEU A 51 0.52 -2.48 4.32
N MET A 52 0.67 -2.01 3.09
CA MET A 52 1.19 -2.75 1.95
C MET A 52 2.66 -2.40 1.79
N ILE A 53 3.53 -3.39 2.00
CA ILE A 53 4.98 -3.21 1.97
C ILE A 53 5.54 -4.06 0.84
N GLY A 54 6.23 -3.42 -0.11
CA GLY A 54 6.73 -4.11 -1.30
C GLY A 54 7.69 -3.25 -2.10
N ARG A 55 8.28 -3.83 -3.14
CA ARG A 55 9.22 -3.14 -4.04
C ARG A 55 8.48 -2.45 -5.17
N ASP A 56 8.92 -1.26 -5.55
CA ASP A 56 8.63 -0.72 -6.87
C ASP A 56 9.54 -1.35 -7.96
N ASP A 57 9.36 -0.93 -9.21
CA ASP A 57 10.14 -1.45 -10.35
C ASP A 57 11.64 -1.06 -10.26
N GLY A 58 11.99 -0.05 -9.46
CA GLY A 58 13.37 0.35 -9.19
C GLY A 58 14.02 -0.45 -8.06
N GLY A 59 13.27 -1.32 -7.40
CA GLY A 59 13.72 -2.10 -6.26
C GLY A 59 13.67 -1.36 -4.92
N GLN A 60 13.20 -0.10 -4.89
CA GLN A 60 12.98 0.63 -3.65
C GLN A 60 11.79 0.01 -2.92
N ILE A 61 11.96 -0.26 -1.62
CA ILE A 61 10.87 -0.78 -0.78
C ILE A 61 10.05 0.41 -0.27
N TRP A 62 8.74 0.29 -0.41
CA TRP A 62 7.75 1.28 0.01
C TRP A 62 6.79 0.68 1.02
N THR A 63 6.38 1.50 1.98
CA THR A 63 5.27 1.22 2.88
C THR A 63 4.09 2.11 2.46
N ILE A 64 2.95 1.50 2.13
CA ILE A 64 1.75 2.20 1.64
C ILE A 64 0.58 1.85 2.54
N CYS A 65 -0.02 2.87 3.16
CA CYS A 65 -1.24 2.76 3.93
C CYS A 65 -2.44 2.57 3.00
N ILE A 66 -3.12 1.43 3.11
CA ILE A 66 -4.27 1.08 2.28
C ILE A 66 -5.49 0.66 3.13
N VAL A 67 -6.66 0.84 2.54
CA VAL A 67 -7.94 0.39 3.11
C VAL A 67 -8.78 -0.23 2.01
N GLU A 68 -9.52 -1.28 2.35
CA GLU A 68 -10.53 -1.85 1.47
C GLU A 68 -11.76 -0.95 1.50
N VAL A 69 -12.31 -0.63 0.33
CA VAL A 69 -13.47 0.24 0.19
C VAL A 69 -14.70 -0.47 0.77
N THR A 70 -15.44 0.24 1.61
CA THR A 70 -16.64 -0.29 2.26
C THR A 70 -17.64 -0.81 1.22
N ASN A 71 -18.18 -2.01 1.45
CA ASN A 71 -19.12 -2.69 0.55
C ASN A 71 -18.56 -3.00 -0.86
N SER A 72 -17.24 -2.98 -1.05
CA SER A 72 -16.60 -3.30 -2.33
C SER A 72 -15.39 -4.23 -2.12
N PRO A 73 -15.62 -5.53 -1.86
CA PRO A 73 -14.55 -6.49 -1.61
C PRO A 73 -13.53 -6.52 -2.77
N GLY A 74 -12.24 -6.49 -2.44
CA GLY A 74 -11.15 -6.46 -3.42
C GLY A 74 -10.89 -5.09 -4.07
N VAL A 75 -11.69 -4.06 -3.78
CA VAL A 75 -11.42 -2.68 -4.18
C VAL A 75 -10.69 -1.96 -3.05
N TRP A 76 -9.51 -1.42 -3.33
CA TRP A 76 -8.66 -0.79 -2.33
C TRP A 76 -8.40 0.68 -2.63
N ARG A 77 -8.07 1.42 -1.58
CA ARG A 77 -7.70 2.83 -1.66
C ARG A 77 -6.39 3.07 -0.92
N ALA A 78 -5.46 3.75 -1.58
CA ALA A 78 -4.25 4.24 -0.94
C ALA A 78 -4.52 5.58 -0.23
N PHE A 79 -4.04 5.70 1.00
CA PHE A 79 -4.23 6.90 1.84
C PHE A 79 -2.95 7.69 2.02
N ASN A 80 -1.83 7.01 2.20
CA ASN A 80 -0.53 7.61 2.50
C ASN A 80 0.58 6.58 2.19
N GLY A 81 1.84 7.01 2.20
CA GLY A 81 2.98 6.09 2.11
C GLY A 81 4.31 6.82 2.23
N TRP A 82 5.38 6.04 2.31
CA TRP A 82 6.77 6.51 2.42
C TRP A 82 7.74 5.42 1.94
N PRO A 83 8.97 5.79 1.54
CA PRO A 83 10.06 4.82 1.39
C PRO A 83 10.28 4.14 2.74
N SER A 84 10.26 2.81 2.77
CA SER A 84 10.36 2.05 4.02
C SER A 84 11.66 2.35 4.76
N ASP A 85 11.60 2.36 6.09
CA ASP A 85 12.78 2.39 6.95
C ASP A 85 13.46 1.01 7.05
N ASP A 86 14.55 0.92 7.81
CA ASP A 86 15.32 -0.33 7.90
C ASP A 86 14.57 -1.44 8.65
N GLU A 87 13.71 -1.11 9.61
CA GLU A 87 12.88 -2.08 10.32
C GLU A 87 11.81 -2.68 9.39
N GLU A 88 11.15 -1.83 8.61
CA GLU A 88 10.14 -2.22 7.63
C GLU A 88 10.75 -3.05 6.49
N LYS A 89 11.94 -2.66 5.99
CA LYS A 89 12.71 -3.46 5.04
C LYS A 89 13.07 -4.82 5.62
N ALA A 90 13.56 -4.87 6.86
CA ALA A 90 13.91 -6.13 7.53
C ALA A 90 12.68 -7.04 7.68
N TRP A 91 11.54 -6.47 8.08
CA TRP A 91 10.26 -7.18 8.16
C TRP A 91 9.83 -7.74 6.79
N TYR A 92 9.91 -6.94 5.73
CA TYR A 92 9.60 -7.37 4.38
C TYR A 92 10.57 -8.44 3.86
N ASN A 93 11.85 -8.40 4.21
CA ASN A 93 12.81 -9.40 3.75
C ASN A 93 12.77 -10.71 4.54
N ARG A 94 12.23 -10.72 5.77
CA ARG A 94 12.25 -11.89 6.66
C ARG A 94 11.48 -13.11 6.13
N TYR A 95 10.35 -12.92 5.45
CA TYR A 95 9.51 -14.03 5.00
C TYR A 95 9.72 -14.39 3.52
N LYS A 96 10.88 -14.04 2.94
CA LYS A 96 11.22 -14.29 1.53
C LYS A 96 11.36 -15.78 1.24
#